data_AF-A0A1F7ZPA1-F1
#
_entry.id   AF-A0A1F7ZPA1-F1
#
_cell.length_a   1.000
_cell.length_b   1.000
_cell.length_c   1.000
_cell.angle_alpha   90.00
_cell.angle_beta   90.00
_cell.angle_gamma   90.00
#
_symmetry.space_group_name_H-M   'P 1'
#
loop_
_entity.id
_entity.type
_entity.pdbx_description
1 polymer ?
#
loop_
_entity_poly.entity_id
_entity_poly.type
_entity_poly.pdbx_seq_one_letter_code
_entity_poly.pdbx_strand_id
1 'polypeptide(L)'
;MEAEPVSSISSQLVQYDGKEYHAVKEGNACILNPPSQAAASTGTRRDLKAEDEAQSVFYNPIQQFNRDLSVLAIKAYGEHVLASKKRRAERRQRRGAADGQLKGKKRKRVDGDEEEPNGKGSNFDNQTGRSDHQASESHTGENTTPSFTILDALSATGLRALRYASEIQFATCIVANDLSPSAIKSMKLNIEYNRLGKLIQPNTGDARTYMYNALNTANTQTSGLHTGKFDVIDLDPYGTAAPFMDSAVQAVKDGGLLCVTCTDAGVWASNGYPEKSYALYGGVPTKGTHSHEGGLRLIIHALATSAAKYGLAIEPLLSLSIDFYARVFVRVHRSPAEVKLVSGNTMVVYNCDSGCGAWSTQPLTQTKPRLDKKGNPFYHYGFAQGPMANTTCAHCGMKTHIGGPMWAGPLHNPHFIRRIEGMLTTALEEDLIPNDPIRSANSEHALPKTKDAELNEDLAIIPRMDPALREPYPFYFSLSALSKVLHTSTISSDAFRGAVRHLGYQCTRSHTKPNSIRTDAPWDVIWEIMREWKLKEGEKNLNLLKQEIVSAAENGKDISDVVTKVEAALYRSGFWQALNQRESDSRPASMQKEPQTSNQAHGTLTIKSNTSTLEVVFDEALVERLGASKAENP
;
A
#
# COMPACT_ATOMS: atom_id res chain seq x y z
N MET A 1 2.10 30.51 -8.07
CA MET A 1 0.86 31.06 -7.50
C MET A 1 0.77 30.55 -6.08
N GLU A 2 0.87 31.48 -5.13
CA GLU A 2 0.85 31.19 -3.70
C GLU A 2 -0.47 30.51 -3.32
N ALA A 3 -0.38 29.43 -2.54
CA ALA A 3 -1.53 28.70 -2.07
C ALA A 3 -2.28 29.54 -1.04
N GLU A 4 -3.54 29.85 -1.33
CA GLU A 4 -4.44 30.47 -0.35
C GLU A 4 -4.67 29.52 0.84
N PRO A 5 -4.81 30.07 2.06
CA PRO A 5 -5.02 29.27 3.26
C PRO A 5 -6.39 28.58 3.21
N VAL A 6 -6.37 27.28 3.51
CA VAL A 6 -7.53 26.40 3.66
C VAL A 6 -8.57 27.05 4.57
N SER A 7 -9.80 27.22 4.05
CA SER A 7 -10.94 27.84 4.74
C SER A 7 -11.22 27.15 6.07
N SER A 8 -11.43 27.96 7.11
CA SER A 8 -11.72 27.58 8.48
C SER A 8 -12.92 26.63 8.61
N ILE A 9 -12.76 25.57 9.42
CA ILE A 9 -13.85 24.71 9.89
C ILE A 9 -14.81 25.59 10.71
N SER A 10 -16.00 25.83 10.18
CA SER A 10 -17.06 26.57 10.88
C SER A 10 -17.58 25.72 12.05
N SER A 11 -17.02 25.90 13.25
CA SER A 11 -17.62 25.40 14.48
C SER A 11 -18.81 26.28 14.83
N GLN A 12 -20.02 25.77 14.62
CA GLN A 12 -21.25 26.48 14.99
C GLN A 12 -21.68 26.05 16.39
N LEU A 13 -21.99 27.00 17.26
CA LEU A 13 -22.63 26.69 18.55
C LEU A 13 -24.08 26.27 18.29
N VAL A 14 -24.45 25.09 18.77
CA VAL A 14 -25.79 24.52 18.60
C VAL A 14 -26.33 24.11 19.96
N GLN A 15 -27.60 24.42 20.19
CA GLN A 15 -28.33 23.93 21.37
C GLN A 15 -29.03 22.61 21.01
N TYR A 16 -28.75 21.55 21.77
CA TYR A 16 -29.36 20.24 21.60
C TYR A 16 -29.66 19.63 22.98
N ASP A 17 -30.89 19.14 23.16
CA ASP A 17 -31.37 18.58 24.45
C ASP A 17 -31.09 19.50 25.66
N GLY A 18 -31.33 20.81 25.49
CA GLY A 18 -31.13 21.82 26.52
C GLY A 18 -29.67 22.13 26.88
N LYS A 19 -28.69 21.58 26.14
CA LYS A 19 -27.25 21.83 26.34
C LYS A 19 -26.62 22.46 25.11
N GLU A 20 -25.57 23.24 25.31
CA GLU A 20 -24.80 23.85 24.24
C GLU A 20 -23.63 22.95 23.81
N TYR A 21 -23.41 22.88 22.51
CA TYR A 21 -22.34 22.11 21.88
C TYR A 21 -21.69 22.92 20.75
N HIS A 22 -20.40 22.71 20.51
CA HIS A 22 -19.78 23.03 19.24
C HIS A 22 -20.05 21.91 18.24
N ALA A 23 -20.83 22.21 17.22
CA ALA A 23 -21.07 21.31 16.11
C ALA A 23 -19.91 21.39 15.12
N VAL A 24 -19.32 20.24 14.80
CA VAL A 24 -18.31 20.10 13.76
C VAL A 24 -18.89 19.24 12.65
N LYS A 25 -18.93 19.76 11.43
CA LYS A 25 -19.41 19.03 10.25
C LYS A 25 -18.21 18.52 9.44
N GLU A 26 -18.24 17.24 9.11
CA GLU A 26 -17.29 16.62 8.18
C GLU A 26 -18.04 15.68 7.22
N GLY A 27 -17.87 15.92 5.92
CA GLY A 27 -18.70 15.25 4.90
C GLY A 27 -20.18 15.49 5.16
N ASN A 28 -20.97 14.41 5.20
CA ASN A 28 -22.40 14.47 5.50
C ASN A 28 -22.72 14.29 6.99
N ALA A 29 -21.72 14.05 7.84
CA ALA A 29 -21.89 13.81 9.26
C ALA A 29 -21.60 15.08 10.09
N CYS A 30 -22.26 15.18 11.24
CA CYS A 30 -21.99 16.23 12.22
C CYS A 30 -21.77 15.61 13.61
N ILE A 31 -20.76 16.06 14.33
CA ILE A 31 -20.52 15.65 15.72
C ILE A 31 -20.69 16.85 16.66
N LEU A 32 -21.18 16.57 17.87
CA LEU A 32 -21.40 17.53 18.92
C LEU A 32 -20.29 17.39 19.98
N ASN A 33 -19.48 18.44 20.12
CA ASN A 33 -18.44 18.54 21.13
C ASN A 33 -18.88 19.49 22.25
N PRO A 34 -18.92 19.05 23.52
CA PRO A 34 -19.09 19.94 24.66
C PRO A 34 -18.08 21.11 24.64
N PRO A 35 -18.45 22.32 25.09
CA PRO A 35 -17.55 23.47 25.17
C PRO A 35 -16.26 23.22 25.98
N SER A 36 -16.35 22.43 27.06
CA SER A 36 -15.18 22.00 27.86
C SER A 36 -14.17 21.17 27.05
N GLN A 37 -14.67 20.37 26.12
CA GLN A 37 -13.87 19.49 25.27
C GLN A 37 -13.27 20.23 24.06
N ALA A 38 -13.95 21.27 23.55
CA ALA A 38 -13.39 22.15 22.52
C ALA A 38 -12.16 22.92 23.04
N ALA A 39 -12.24 23.45 24.26
CA ALA A 39 -11.10 24.08 24.93
C ALA A 39 -9.92 23.11 25.13
N ALA A 40 -10.20 21.84 25.45
CA ALA A 40 -9.20 20.78 25.60
C ALA A 40 -8.50 20.39 24.29
N SER A 41 -9.20 20.47 23.16
CA SER A 41 -8.62 20.18 21.84
C SER A 41 -7.65 21.26 21.32
N THR A 42 -7.72 22.47 21.89
CA THR A 42 -6.86 23.62 21.54
C THR A 42 -5.78 23.96 22.58
N GLY A 43 -5.90 23.45 23.81
CA GLY A 43 -4.96 23.74 24.90
C GLY A 43 -3.74 22.81 24.93
N THR A 44 -2.59 23.32 25.38
CA THR A 44 -1.46 22.48 25.78
C THR A 44 -1.83 21.61 26.98
N ARG A 45 -1.39 20.35 27.00
CA ARG A 45 -1.69 19.31 28.02
C ARG A 45 -1.41 19.71 29.49
N ARG A 46 -0.84 20.88 29.74
CA ARG A 46 -0.56 21.44 31.08
C ARG A 46 -1.73 22.26 31.66
N ASP A 47 -2.72 22.63 30.86
CA ASP A 47 -3.77 23.59 31.24
C ASP A 47 -5.14 22.95 31.52
N LEU A 48 -5.24 21.62 31.47
CA LEU A 48 -6.51 20.90 31.62
C LEU A 48 -6.75 20.47 33.07
N LYS A 49 -7.97 20.72 33.58
CA LYS A 49 -8.42 20.16 34.85
C LYS A 49 -8.68 18.67 34.68
N ALA A 50 -8.44 17.87 35.72
CA ALA A 50 -8.61 16.41 35.68
C ALA A 50 -10.02 15.95 35.27
N GLU A 51 -11.03 16.77 35.55
CA GLU A 51 -12.43 16.55 35.16
C GLU A 51 -12.69 16.77 33.66
N ASP A 52 -11.94 17.70 33.04
CA ASP A 52 -12.02 18.02 31.61
C ASP A 52 -11.30 16.96 30.75
N GLU A 53 -10.20 16.39 31.24
CA GLU A 53 -9.52 15.25 30.59
C GLU A 53 -10.44 14.00 30.55
N ALA A 54 -11.17 13.72 31.64
CA ALA A 54 -12.07 12.57 31.74
C ALA A 54 -13.30 12.65 30.80
N GLN A 55 -13.69 13.86 30.38
CA GLN A 55 -14.80 14.10 29.46
C GLN A 55 -14.36 14.25 28.00
N SER A 56 -13.06 14.36 27.72
CA SER A 56 -12.56 14.55 26.36
C SER A 56 -12.62 13.26 25.53
N VAL A 57 -13.58 13.19 24.60
CA VAL A 57 -13.62 12.16 23.56
C VAL A 57 -12.80 12.64 22.37
N PHE A 58 -11.96 11.78 21.81
CA PHE A 58 -11.02 12.22 20.79
C PHE A 58 -11.69 12.54 19.45
N TYR A 59 -11.28 13.66 18.86
CA TYR A 59 -11.50 14.02 17.47
C TYR A 59 -10.26 14.74 16.95
N ASN A 60 -9.78 14.39 15.76
CA ASN A 60 -8.66 15.06 15.11
C ASN A 60 -9.05 15.50 13.69
N PRO A 61 -9.12 16.82 13.40
CA PRO A 61 -9.44 17.34 12.07
C PRO A 61 -8.39 16.98 11.00
N ILE A 62 -7.12 16.78 11.39
CA ILE A 62 -6.04 16.41 10.45
C ILE A 62 -6.32 15.04 9.80
N GLN A 63 -7.13 14.18 10.44
CA GLN A 63 -7.52 12.87 9.93
C GLN A 63 -8.70 12.90 8.95
N GLN A 64 -9.18 14.09 8.52
CA GLN A 64 -10.27 14.21 7.55
C GLN A 64 -9.96 13.47 6.25
N PHE A 65 -8.77 13.66 5.69
CA PHE A 65 -8.34 12.97 4.46
C PHE A 65 -8.38 11.44 4.60
N ASN A 66 -7.96 10.90 5.75
CA ASN A 66 -8.02 9.47 6.03
C ASN A 66 -9.48 8.95 6.03
N ARG A 67 -10.40 9.72 6.63
CA ARG A 67 -11.82 9.39 6.66
C ARG A 67 -12.46 9.47 5.27
N ASP A 68 -12.14 10.50 4.48
CA ASP A 68 -12.56 10.64 3.08
C ASP A 68 -12.11 9.44 2.25
N LEU A 69 -10.83 9.07 2.37
CA LEU A 69 -10.26 7.92 1.69
C LEU A 69 -10.96 6.61 2.09
N SER A 70 -11.34 6.49 3.36
CA SER A 70 -12.05 5.30 3.86
C SER A 70 -13.45 5.19 3.26
N VAL A 71 -14.19 6.29 3.18
CA VAL A 71 -15.50 6.32 2.51
C VAL A 71 -15.36 5.90 1.04
N LEU A 72 -14.40 6.48 0.31
CA LEU A 72 -14.20 6.17 -1.11
C LEU A 72 -13.78 4.71 -1.34
N ALA A 73 -12.83 4.20 -0.55
CA ALA A 73 -12.37 2.83 -0.64
C ALA A 73 -13.48 1.82 -0.35
N ILE A 74 -14.29 2.07 0.69
CA ILE A 74 -15.42 1.20 1.05
C ILE A 74 -16.52 1.26 -0.01
N LYS A 75 -16.79 2.42 -0.60
CA LYS A 75 -17.73 2.56 -1.73
C LYS A 75 -17.30 1.71 -2.93
N ALA A 76 -16.08 1.93 -3.41
CA ALA A 76 -15.52 1.19 -4.54
C ALA A 76 -15.53 -0.33 -4.30
N TYR A 77 -15.19 -0.75 -3.08
CA TYR A 77 -15.22 -2.15 -2.68
C TYR A 77 -16.64 -2.72 -2.57
N GLY A 78 -17.56 -1.97 -1.97
CA GLY A 78 -18.94 -2.39 -1.79
C GLY A 78 -19.66 -2.58 -3.12
N GLU A 79 -19.45 -1.68 -4.08
CA GLU A 79 -19.92 -1.84 -5.47
C GLU A 79 -19.42 -3.14 -6.09
N HIS A 80 -18.13 -3.47 -5.90
CA HIS A 80 -17.57 -4.75 -6.34
C HIS A 80 -18.25 -5.95 -5.68
N VAL A 81 -18.51 -5.90 -4.37
CA VAL A 81 -19.21 -6.98 -3.65
C VAL A 81 -20.63 -7.16 -4.16
N LEU A 82 -21.38 -6.06 -4.35
CA LEU A 82 -22.74 -6.08 -4.86
C LEU A 82 -22.80 -6.65 -6.28
N ALA A 83 -21.93 -6.18 -7.18
CA ALA A 83 -21.82 -6.68 -8.53
C ALA A 83 -21.44 -8.18 -8.56
N SER A 84 -20.52 -8.60 -7.69
CA SER A 84 -20.10 -10.00 -7.58
C SER A 84 -21.24 -10.91 -7.08
N LYS A 85 -22.02 -10.45 -6.09
CA LYS A 85 -23.21 -11.16 -5.59
C LYS A 85 -24.27 -11.31 -6.69
N LYS A 86 -24.56 -10.23 -7.44
CA LYS A 86 -25.49 -10.23 -8.57
C LYS A 86 -25.08 -11.25 -9.65
N ARG A 87 -23.83 -11.22 -10.11
CA ARG A 87 -23.28 -12.20 -11.08
C ARG A 87 -23.41 -13.65 -10.61
N ARG A 88 -23.14 -13.90 -9.32
CA ARG A 88 -23.26 -15.24 -8.75
C ARG A 88 -24.72 -15.71 -8.73
N ALA A 89 -25.67 -14.83 -8.41
CA ALA A 89 -27.10 -15.13 -8.44
C ALA A 89 -27.58 -15.45 -9.86
N GLU A 90 -27.22 -14.62 -10.85
CA GLU A 90 -27.56 -14.84 -12.26
C GLU A 90 -26.96 -16.15 -12.80
N ARG A 91 -25.70 -16.45 -12.48
CA ARG A 91 -25.06 -17.72 -12.88
C ARG A 91 -25.75 -18.93 -12.26
N ARG A 92 -26.26 -18.82 -11.02
CA ARG A 92 -27.06 -19.87 -10.37
C ARG A 92 -28.41 -20.05 -11.06
N GLN A 93 -29.11 -18.95 -11.40
CA GLN A 93 -30.37 -19.00 -12.14
C GLN A 93 -30.21 -19.64 -13.53
N ARG A 94 -29.17 -19.25 -14.27
CA ARG A 94 -28.85 -19.86 -15.59
C ARG A 94 -28.57 -21.36 -15.49
N ARG A 95 -27.85 -21.81 -14.46
CA ARG A 95 -27.61 -23.25 -14.21
C ARG A 95 -28.88 -23.99 -13.80
N GLY A 96 -29.70 -23.42 -12.93
CA GLY A 96 -30.98 -24.00 -12.52
C GLY A 96 -31.96 -24.16 -13.69
N ALA A 97 -31.99 -23.18 -14.62
CA ALA A 97 -32.79 -23.26 -15.84
C ALA A 97 -32.29 -24.35 -16.80
N ALA A 98 -30.98 -24.55 -16.93
CA ALA A 98 -30.38 -25.60 -17.76
C ALA A 98 -30.67 -27.01 -17.20
N ASP A 99 -30.61 -27.20 -15.87
CA ASP A 99 -30.93 -28.48 -15.22
C ASP A 99 -32.44 -28.79 -15.27
N GLY A 100 -33.30 -27.76 -15.25
CA GLY A 100 -34.75 -27.90 -15.45
C GLY A 100 -35.14 -28.40 -16.84
N GLN A 101 -34.40 -28.01 -17.88
CA GLN A 101 -34.62 -28.49 -19.26
C GLN A 101 -34.18 -29.95 -19.47
N LEU A 102 -33.18 -30.45 -18.72
CA LEU A 102 -32.71 -31.84 -18.82
C LEU A 102 -33.64 -32.85 -18.11
N LYS A 103 -34.38 -32.44 -17.07
CA LYS A 103 -35.37 -33.30 -16.41
C LYS A 103 -36.69 -33.46 -17.16
N GLY A 104 -37.00 -32.60 -18.14
CA GLY A 104 -38.19 -32.69 -19.01
C GLY A 104 -38.12 -33.78 -20.10
N LYS A 105 -37.02 -34.55 -20.19
CA LYS A 105 -36.78 -35.54 -21.24
C LYS A 105 -36.42 -36.93 -20.70
N LYS A 106 -37.11 -37.42 -19.66
CA LYS A 106 -37.04 -38.85 -19.28
C LYS A 106 -38.26 -39.60 -19.85
N ARG A 107 -37.95 -40.45 -20.84
CA ARG A 107 -38.82 -41.30 -21.65
C ARG A 107 -39.74 -42.20 -20.82
N LYS A 108 -41.01 -42.26 -21.26
CA LYS A 108 -41.96 -43.36 -21.06
C LYS A 108 -41.27 -44.68 -21.48
N ARG A 109 -41.06 -45.61 -20.54
CA ARG A 109 -40.76 -47.03 -20.82
C ARG A 109 -42.00 -47.84 -20.48
N VAL A 110 -42.36 -48.70 -21.42
CA VAL A 110 -43.51 -49.61 -21.41
C VAL A 110 -43.15 -50.86 -20.62
N ASP A 111 -44.14 -51.40 -19.92
CA ASP A 111 -44.12 -52.63 -19.14
C ASP A 111 -43.72 -53.88 -19.96
N GLY A 112 -43.17 -54.87 -19.28
CA GLY A 112 -42.86 -56.20 -19.78
C GLY A 112 -42.18 -57.03 -18.70
N ASP A 113 -42.97 -57.83 -18.00
CA ASP A 113 -42.57 -58.83 -17.01
C ASP A 113 -41.71 -59.95 -17.64
N GLU A 114 -40.74 -60.47 -16.88
CA GLU A 114 -40.45 -61.90 -16.74
C GLU A 114 -39.43 -62.15 -15.60
N GLU A 115 -39.62 -63.26 -14.90
CA GLU A 115 -39.11 -63.64 -13.57
C GLU A 115 -37.64 -64.16 -13.52
N GLU A 116 -36.97 -63.86 -12.39
CA GLU A 116 -35.95 -64.54 -11.53
C GLU A 116 -35.25 -65.89 -11.89
N PRO A 117 -34.26 -66.43 -11.10
CA PRO A 117 -33.45 -65.91 -9.95
C PRO A 117 -31.93 -66.29 -9.97
N ASN A 118 -31.26 -65.99 -8.84
CA ASN A 118 -29.96 -66.49 -8.30
C ASN A 118 -28.68 -65.73 -8.70
N GLY A 119 -27.77 -65.35 -7.80
CA GLY A 119 -27.69 -65.51 -6.35
C GLY A 119 -26.27 -65.19 -5.84
N LYS A 120 -26.20 -64.75 -4.57
CA LYS A 120 -25.02 -64.66 -3.66
C LYS A 120 -23.96 -63.58 -3.96
N GLY A 121 -23.55 -62.75 -3.00
CA GLY A 121 -23.94 -62.69 -1.60
C GLY A 121 -23.27 -61.54 -0.84
N SER A 122 -23.92 -61.22 0.29
CA SER A 122 -23.42 -60.76 1.60
C SER A 122 -22.64 -59.45 1.71
N ASN A 123 -22.79 -58.65 2.75
CA ASN A 123 -23.88 -58.32 3.68
C ASN A 123 -23.29 -57.18 4.56
N PHE A 124 -24.12 -56.18 4.89
CA PHE A 124 -24.38 -55.59 6.23
C PHE A 124 -23.16 -55.17 7.10
N ASP A 125 -23.09 -54.02 7.77
CA ASP A 125 -24.09 -53.28 8.58
C ASP A 125 -23.37 -52.02 9.17
N ASN A 126 -23.96 -50.95 9.72
CA ASN A 126 -25.32 -50.42 9.79
C ASN A 126 -25.27 -48.94 10.26
N GLN A 127 -26.34 -48.23 9.91
CA GLN A 127 -27.02 -47.05 10.47
C GLN A 127 -26.48 -46.34 11.74
N THR A 128 -26.56 -45.00 11.80
CA THR A 128 -27.75 -44.20 12.19
C THR A 128 -27.61 -42.77 11.63
N GLY A 129 -28.59 -41.99 11.17
CA GLY A 129 -30.06 -42.04 11.27
C GLY A 129 -30.60 -40.79 11.99
N ARG A 130 -30.77 -39.64 11.31
CA ARG A 130 -31.74 -38.59 11.72
C ARG A 130 -32.07 -37.55 10.64
N SER A 131 -33.23 -37.77 10.01
CA SER A 131 -34.24 -36.81 9.49
C SER A 131 -33.83 -35.38 9.11
N ASP A 132 -33.68 -35.14 7.80
CA ASP A 132 -33.81 -33.81 7.20
C ASP A 132 -35.30 -33.44 7.07
N HIS A 133 -35.74 -32.46 7.86
CA HIS A 133 -37.00 -31.77 7.61
C HIS A 133 -36.83 -30.83 6.41
N GLN A 134 -37.45 -31.21 5.29
CA GLN A 134 -37.78 -30.30 4.20
C GLN A 134 -38.73 -29.21 4.72
N ALA A 135 -38.22 -28.00 4.90
CA ALA A 135 -39.03 -26.80 4.97
C ALA A 135 -39.20 -26.26 3.55
N SER A 136 -40.45 -26.24 3.09
CA SER A 136 -40.87 -25.60 1.84
C SER A 136 -40.76 -24.09 1.98
N GLU A 137 -39.84 -23.46 1.25
CA GLU A 137 -39.88 -22.01 1.04
C GLU A 137 -40.86 -21.72 -0.11
N SER A 138 -42.07 -21.30 0.28
CA SER A 138 -43.06 -20.68 -0.60
C SER A 138 -42.60 -19.28 -1.00
N HIS A 139 -42.73 -18.98 -2.29
CA HIS A 139 -42.45 -17.70 -2.92
C HIS A 139 -43.19 -16.51 -2.27
N THR A 140 -42.43 -15.51 -1.81
CA THR A 140 -42.80 -14.09 -1.85
C THR A 140 -41.57 -13.29 -2.29
N GLY A 141 -41.64 -12.73 -3.50
CA GLY A 141 -40.58 -11.91 -4.09
C GLY A 141 -40.53 -10.52 -3.49
N GLU A 142 -39.92 -10.39 -2.32
CA GLU A 142 -39.36 -9.11 -1.88
C GLU A 142 -37.93 -8.99 -2.39
N ASN A 143 -37.66 -7.95 -3.18
CA ASN A 143 -36.30 -7.53 -3.56
C ASN A 143 -35.54 -7.13 -2.29
N THR A 144 -35.04 -8.10 -1.54
CA THR A 144 -34.19 -7.86 -0.37
C THR A 144 -32.83 -7.40 -0.87
N THR A 145 -32.52 -6.12 -0.64
CA THR A 145 -31.19 -5.58 -0.89
C THR A 145 -30.15 -6.42 -0.14
N PRO A 146 -29.08 -6.90 -0.80
CA PRO A 146 -28.09 -7.76 -0.16
C PRO A 146 -27.42 -7.03 1.00
N SER A 147 -27.25 -7.72 2.13
CA SER A 147 -26.62 -7.12 3.31
C SER A 147 -25.16 -6.73 3.06
N PHE A 148 -24.78 -5.60 3.64
CA PHE A 148 -23.42 -5.06 3.64
C PHE A 148 -23.12 -4.49 5.03
N THR A 149 -22.26 -5.19 5.79
CA THR A 149 -21.99 -4.90 7.19
C THR A 149 -20.58 -4.36 7.41
N ILE A 150 -20.47 -3.27 8.17
CA ILE A 150 -19.20 -2.56 8.43
C ILE A 150 -18.97 -2.51 9.95
N LEU A 151 -17.73 -2.76 10.38
CA LEU A 151 -17.28 -2.52 11.75
C LEU A 151 -16.31 -1.34 11.79
N ASP A 152 -16.68 -0.28 12.51
CA ASP A 152 -15.76 0.76 12.98
C ASP A 152 -15.27 0.34 14.37
N ALA A 153 -14.07 -0.26 14.44
CA ALA A 153 -13.64 -1.03 15.60
C ALA A 153 -13.19 -0.16 16.80
N LEU A 154 -12.73 1.08 16.54
CA LEU A 154 -12.26 2.04 17.54
C LEU A 154 -12.84 3.43 17.22
N SER A 155 -14.13 3.60 17.51
CA SER A 155 -14.97 4.60 16.86
C SER A 155 -14.96 5.97 17.55
N ALA A 156 -14.51 6.08 18.80
CA ALA A 156 -14.46 7.32 19.58
C ALA A 156 -15.80 8.09 19.56
N THR A 157 -15.84 9.25 18.89
CA THR A 157 -17.05 10.08 18.73
C THR A 157 -18.11 9.48 17.82
N GLY A 158 -17.81 8.39 17.10
CA GLY A 158 -18.69 7.80 16.09
C GLY A 158 -18.51 8.38 14.69
N LEU A 159 -17.60 9.34 14.47
CA LEU A 159 -17.55 10.11 13.23
C LEU A 159 -17.37 9.23 11.98
N ARG A 160 -16.49 8.22 12.02
CA ARG A 160 -16.32 7.27 10.89
C ARG A 160 -17.62 6.51 10.62
N ALA A 161 -18.21 5.90 11.64
CA ALA A 161 -19.50 5.22 11.51
C ALA A 161 -20.63 6.12 10.97
N LEU A 162 -20.70 7.38 11.41
CA LEU A 162 -21.68 8.36 10.91
C LEU A 162 -21.47 8.67 9.42
N ARG A 163 -20.22 8.86 9.00
CA ARG A 163 -19.88 9.06 7.60
C ARG A 163 -20.17 7.82 6.75
N TYR A 164 -19.86 6.62 7.26
CA TYR A 164 -20.22 5.37 6.57
C TYR A 164 -21.73 5.26 6.38
N ALA A 165 -22.54 5.55 7.41
CA ALA A 165 -23.99 5.45 7.32
C ALA A 165 -24.62 6.52 6.41
N SER A 166 -24.07 7.73 6.39
CA SER A 166 -24.63 8.85 5.62
C SER A 166 -24.13 8.92 4.17
N GLU A 167 -22.93 8.40 3.89
CA GLU A 167 -22.30 8.51 2.58
C GLU A 167 -22.35 7.20 1.78
N ILE A 168 -22.48 6.03 2.43
CA ILE A 168 -22.49 4.70 1.78
C ILE A 168 -23.91 4.13 1.78
N GLN A 169 -24.67 4.46 0.74
CA GLN A 169 -26.13 4.23 0.67
C GLN A 169 -26.55 2.76 0.77
N PHE A 170 -25.70 1.83 0.37
CA PHE A 170 -25.98 0.39 0.41
C PHE A 170 -25.53 -0.29 1.70
N ALA A 171 -24.94 0.43 2.66
CA ALA A 171 -24.60 -0.14 3.96
C ALA A 171 -25.87 -0.48 4.73
N THR A 172 -25.99 -1.73 5.19
CA THR A 172 -27.19 -2.21 5.89
C THR A 172 -27.06 -2.21 7.41
N CYS A 173 -25.83 -2.32 7.91
CA CYS A 173 -25.55 -2.25 9.34
C CYS A 173 -24.10 -1.80 9.56
N ILE A 174 -23.91 -0.84 10.45
CA ILE A 174 -22.60 -0.36 10.88
C ILE A 174 -22.52 -0.55 12.39
N VAL A 175 -21.55 -1.33 12.85
CA VAL A 175 -21.24 -1.40 14.27
C VAL A 175 -20.17 -0.37 14.58
N ALA A 176 -20.44 0.47 15.57
CA ALA A 176 -19.48 1.45 16.09
C ALA A 176 -19.05 1.00 17.49
N ASN A 177 -17.81 0.50 17.60
CA ASN A 177 -17.28 -0.05 18.84
C ASN A 177 -16.30 0.92 19.51
N ASP A 178 -16.39 1.07 20.83
CA ASP A 178 -15.34 1.72 21.63
C ASP A 178 -15.24 1.11 23.03
N LEU A 179 -14.04 1.13 23.59
CA LEU A 179 -13.80 0.63 24.96
C LEU A 179 -14.30 1.62 26.01
N SER A 180 -14.24 2.92 25.73
CA SER A 180 -14.53 3.97 26.70
C SER A 180 -16.04 4.25 26.83
N PRO A 181 -16.63 4.16 28.04
CA PRO A 181 -18.03 4.53 28.25
C PRO A 181 -18.34 5.99 27.90
N SER A 182 -17.39 6.92 28.07
CA SER A 182 -17.57 8.33 27.71
C SER A 182 -17.62 8.52 26.19
N ALA A 183 -16.78 7.79 25.44
CA ALA A 183 -16.83 7.76 23.99
C ALA A 183 -18.18 7.24 23.49
N ILE A 184 -18.68 6.13 24.06
CA ILE A 184 -19.99 5.57 23.72
C ILE A 184 -21.14 6.54 23.99
N LYS A 185 -21.06 7.31 25.08
CA LYS A 185 -22.07 8.35 25.38
C LYS A 185 -22.07 9.45 24.30
N SER A 186 -20.89 9.95 23.92
CA SER A 186 -20.74 10.94 22.83
C SER A 186 -21.22 10.37 21.48
N MET A 187 -20.85 9.13 21.18
CA MET A 187 -21.26 8.42 19.97
C MET A 187 -22.78 8.26 19.87
N LYS A 188 -23.46 7.84 20.94
CA LYS A 188 -24.92 7.73 20.97
C LYS A 188 -25.60 9.07 20.71
N LEU A 189 -25.11 10.14 21.34
CA LEU A 189 -25.59 11.51 21.11
C LEU A 189 -25.44 11.90 19.63
N ASN A 190 -24.27 11.63 19.03
CA ASN A 190 -24.03 11.98 17.63
C ASN A 190 -24.87 11.12 16.67
N ILE A 191 -25.06 9.83 16.94
CA ILE A 191 -25.95 8.94 16.16
C ILE A 191 -27.38 9.48 16.15
N GLU A 192 -27.88 9.91 17.31
CA GLU A 192 -29.21 10.48 17.46
C GLU A 192 -29.34 11.82 16.70
N TYR A 193 -28.37 12.71 16.88
CA TYR A 193 -28.34 14.02 16.24
C TYR A 193 -28.39 13.93 14.70
N ASN A 194 -27.67 12.96 14.12
CA ASN A 194 -27.70 12.71 12.67
C ASN A 194 -28.87 11.83 12.21
N ARG A 195 -29.69 11.31 13.14
CA ARG A 195 -30.84 10.43 12.87
C ARG A 195 -30.45 9.11 12.18
N LEU A 196 -29.29 8.57 12.53
CA LEU A 196 -28.70 7.37 11.90
C LEU A 196 -28.84 6.09 12.75
N GLY A 197 -29.60 6.13 13.85
CA GLY A 197 -29.75 5.01 14.79
C GLY A 197 -30.37 3.72 14.21
N LYS A 198 -30.98 3.78 13.02
CA LYS A 198 -31.46 2.57 12.32
C LYS A 198 -30.34 1.78 11.65
N LEU A 199 -29.24 2.45 11.26
CA LEU A 199 -28.12 1.85 10.56
C LEU A 199 -26.93 1.58 11.48
N ILE A 200 -26.75 2.42 12.51
CA ILE A 200 -25.58 2.36 13.39
C ILE A 200 -25.95 1.70 14.73
N GLN A 201 -25.19 0.67 15.10
CA GLN A 201 -25.28 -0.04 16.37
C GLN A 201 -24.06 0.28 17.24
N PRO A 202 -24.20 1.08 18.31
CA PRO A 202 -23.11 1.35 19.23
C PRO A 202 -22.84 0.14 20.13
N ASN A 203 -21.56 -0.23 20.30
CA ASN A 203 -21.13 -1.31 21.19
C ASN A 203 -20.02 -0.83 22.15
N THR A 204 -20.16 -1.12 23.45
CA THR A 204 -19.10 -0.89 24.43
C THR A 204 -18.27 -2.16 24.60
N GLY A 205 -16.97 -2.13 24.27
CA GLY A 205 -16.10 -3.27 24.50
C GLY A 205 -14.71 -3.18 23.88
N ASP A 206 -13.83 -4.09 24.31
CA ASP A 206 -12.53 -4.29 23.67
C ASP A 206 -12.74 -4.81 22.24
N ALA A 207 -12.16 -4.12 21.26
CA ALA A 207 -12.31 -4.44 19.85
C ALA A 207 -11.88 -5.88 19.49
N ARG A 208 -10.83 -6.41 20.15
CA ARG A 208 -10.35 -7.78 19.91
C ARG A 208 -11.37 -8.78 20.38
N THR A 209 -11.87 -8.62 21.61
CA THR A 209 -12.91 -9.48 22.17
C THR A 209 -14.18 -9.44 21.33
N TYR A 210 -14.60 -8.26 20.89
CA TYR A 210 -15.76 -8.10 20.01
C TYR A 210 -15.59 -8.85 18.68
N MET A 211 -14.44 -8.68 18.02
CA MET A 211 -14.12 -9.38 16.77
C MET A 211 -14.01 -10.90 16.94
N TYR A 212 -13.43 -11.40 18.03
CA TYR A 212 -13.41 -12.85 18.31
C TYR A 212 -14.80 -13.41 18.58
N ASN A 213 -15.65 -12.66 19.30
CA ASN A 213 -17.03 -13.07 19.54
C ASN A 213 -17.87 -13.11 18.24
N ALA A 214 -17.54 -12.28 17.26
CA ALA A 214 -18.17 -12.31 15.94
C ALA A 214 -17.95 -13.64 15.17
N LEU A 215 -17.04 -14.51 15.63
CA LEU A 215 -16.85 -15.86 15.08
C LEU A 215 -17.92 -16.85 15.56
N ASN A 216 -18.56 -16.59 16.71
CA ASN A 216 -19.51 -17.50 17.33
C ASN A 216 -20.95 -17.19 16.90
N THR A 217 -21.42 -17.87 15.85
CA THR A 217 -22.82 -17.72 15.37
C THR A 217 -23.86 -18.37 16.31
N ALA A 218 -23.43 -19.24 17.23
CA ALA A 218 -24.32 -20.03 18.08
C ALA A 218 -24.79 -19.33 19.37
N ASN A 219 -24.11 -18.26 19.80
CA ASN A 219 -24.47 -17.49 21.00
C ASN A 219 -24.83 -16.08 20.59
N THR A 220 -26.11 -15.77 20.33
CA THR A 220 -26.76 -14.43 20.50
C THR A 220 -28.06 -14.33 19.70
N GLN A 221 -29.17 -14.84 20.26
CA GLN A 221 -30.52 -14.35 19.90
C GLN A 221 -31.04 -13.30 20.90
N THR A 222 -30.23 -12.90 21.89
CA THR A 222 -30.72 -12.20 23.08
C THR A 222 -30.46 -10.69 23.14
N SER A 223 -29.72 -10.06 22.21
CA SER A 223 -29.31 -8.65 22.38
C SER A 223 -29.53 -7.69 21.21
N GLY A 224 -30.09 -8.11 20.06
CA GLY A 224 -30.36 -7.21 18.92
C GLY A 224 -29.12 -6.59 18.27
N LEU A 225 -27.91 -7.00 18.68
CA LEU A 225 -26.64 -6.63 18.06
C LEU A 225 -26.37 -7.50 16.81
N HIS A 226 -25.64 -6.95 15.85
CA HIS A 226 -25.13 -7.68 14.69
C HIS A 226 -24.35 -8.92 15.13
N THR A 227 -24.62 -10.05 14.47
CA THR A 227 -23.96 -11.32 14.73
C THR A 227 -23.22 -11.80 13.49
N GLY A 228 -22.04 -12.38 13.71
CA GLY A 228 -21.21 -12.90 12.63
C GLY A 228 -20.22 -11.89 12.05
N LYS A 229 -19.52 -12.33 11.01
CA LYS A 229 -18.43 -11.60 10.34
C LYS A 229 -18.91 -10.34 9.61
N PHE A 230 -17.97 -9.45 9.29
CA PHE A 230 -18.22 -8.18 8.59
C PHE A 230 -17.74 -8.18 7.14
N ASP A 231 -18.46 -7.50 6.22
CA ASP A 231 -17.96 -7.27 4.86
C ASP A 231 -16.75 -6.31 4.88
N VAL A 232 -16.72 -5.38 5.84
CA VAL A 232 -15.64 -4.41 6.05
C VAL A 232 -15.32 -4.27 7.53
N ILE A 233 -14.03 -4.22 7.88
CA ILE A 233 -13.56 -3.82 9.22
C ILE A 233 -12.56 -2.67 9.07
N ASP A 234 -12.78 -1.58 9.80
CA ASP A 234 -11.85 -0.46 9.90
C ASP A 234 -11.15 -0.44 11.26
N LEU A 235 -9.83 -0.54 11.25
CA LEU A 235 -8.94 -0.42 12.41
C LEU A 235 -8.25 0.95 12.36
N ASP A 236 -8.66 1.85 13.25
CA ASP A 236 -8.07 3.20 13.36
C ASP A 236 -7.66 3.55 14.81
N PRO A 237 -6.71 2.80 15.42
CA PRO A 237 -6.29 3.04 16.80
C PRO A 237 -5.29 4.21 16.92
N TYR A 238 -5.06 4.68 18.16
CA TYR A 238 -3.87 5.48 18.47
C TYR A 238 -2.62 4.62 18.40
N GLY A 239 -1.66 5.04 17.58
CA GLY A 239 -0.40 4.33 17.43
C GLY A 239 -0.55 3.16 16.47
N THR A 240 -0.53 1.93 16.97
CA THR A 240 -0.39 0.73 16.14
C THR A 240 -1.68 -0.07 16.04
N ALA A 241 -1.95 -0.61 14.85
CA ALA A 241 -3.01 -1.61 14.64
C ALA A 241 -2.58 -3.05 14.94
N ALA A 242 -1.30 -3.32 15.17
CA ALA A 242 -0.77 -4.68 15.32
C ALA A 242 -1.54 -5.57 16.32
N PRO A 243 -1.94 -5.08 17.52
CA PRO A 243 -2.70 -5.90 18.48
C PRO A 243 -4.08 -6.36 18.01
N PHE A 244 -4.64 -5.71 16.98
CA PHE A 244 -5.99 -5.94 16.48
C PHE A 244 -6.01 -6.77 15.18
N MET A 245 -4.87 -6.89 14.49
CA MET A 245 -4.76 -7.52 13.18
C MET A 245 -5.23 -8.98 13.17
N ASP A 246 -4.82 -9.78 14.17
CA ASP A 246 -5.14 -11.21 14.24
C ASP A 246 -6.64 -11.49 14.42
N SER A 247 -7.32 -10.71 15.27
CA SER A 247 -8.78 -10.77 15.43
C SER A 247 -9.51 -10.25 14.18
N ALA A 248 -8.99 -9.20 13.52
CA ALA A 248 -9.63 -8.60 12.36
C ALA A 248 -9.61 -9.51 11.13
N VAL A 249 -8.48 -10.16 10.83
CA VAL A 249 -8.41 -11.11 9.69
C VAL A 249 -9.36 -12.28 9.85
N GLN A 250 -9.73 -12.64 11.08
CA GLN A 250 -10.70 -13.71 11.34
C GLN A 250 -12.15 -13.21 11.28
N ALA A 251 -12.41 -12.00 11.80
CA ALA A 251 -13.75 -11.41 11.89
C ALA A 251 -14.27 -10.83 10.57
N VAL A 252 -13.39 -10.60 9.59
CA VAL A 252 -13.79 -10.20 8.23
C VAL A 252 -14.31 -11.40 7.43
N LYS A 253 -15.34 -11.19 6.61
CA LYS A 253 -15.92 -12.21 5.72
C LYS A 253 -14.88 -12.67 4.69
N ASP A 254 -15.12 -13.85 4.13
CA ASP A 254 -14.34 -14.34 3.00
C ASP A 254 -14.52 -13.42 1.78
N GLY A 255 -13.42 -12.86 1.29
CA GLY A 255 -13.45 -11.79 0.30
C GLY A 255 -14.01 -10.50 0.89
N GLY A 256 -13.67 -10.15 2.14
CA GLY A 256 -14.00 -8.88 2.76
C GLY A 256 -12.81 -7.91 2.81
N LEU A 257 -13.07 -6.66 3.16
CA LEU A 257 -12.08 -5.58 3.20
C LEU A 257 -11.63 -5.28 4.63
N LEU A 258 -10.33 -5.22 4.85
CA LEU A 258 -9.75 -4.59 6.04
C LEU A 258 -9.18 -3.23 5.66
N CYS A 259 -9.55 -2.20 6.41
CA CYS A 259 -8.95 -0.88 6.38
C CYS A 259 -8.11 -0.71 7.64
N VAL A 260 -6.83 -0.41 7.52
CA VAL A 260 -5.88 -0.41 8.64
C VAL A 260 -5.10 0.89 8.67
N THR A 261 -5.19 1.63 9.78
CA THR A 261 -4.35 2.80 10.06
C THR A 261 -3.30 2.47 11.11
N CYS A 262 -2.05 2.90 10.89
CA CYS A 262 -1.01 2.95 11.91
C CYS A 262 -0.42 4.37 11.97
N THR A 263 -0.52 5.05 13.11
CA THR A 263 0.02 6.41 13.34
C THR A 263 1.36 6.41 14.09
N ASP A 264 1.94 5.25 14.37
CA ASP A 264 3.24 5.08 15.03
C ASP A 264 4.41 5.12 14.03
N ALA A 265 4.46 6.11 13.15
CA ALA A 265 5.50 6.26 12.11
C ALA A 265 6.93 6.24 12.66
N GLY A 266 7.12 6.70 13.91
CA GLY A 266 8.38 6.57 14.64
C GLY A 266 8.85 5.12 14.82
N VAL A 267 7.98 4.12 14.68
CA VAL A 267 8.30 2.69 14.81
C VAL A 267 8.45 2.00 13.46
N TRP A 268 7.54 2.24 12.51
CA TRP A 268 7.55 1.54 11.21
C TRP A 268 8.35 2.26 10.11
N ALA A 269 8.55 3.58 10.19
CA ALA A 269 9.27 4.38 9.18
C ALA A 269 10.53 5.08 9.72
N SER A 270 11.00 4.71 10.92
CA SER A 270 12.19 5.30 11.53
C SER A 270 13.24 4.25 11.93
N ASN A 271 14.44 4.72 12.22
CA ASN A 271 15.57 3.90 12.64
C ASN A 271 15.69 3.80 14.17
N GLY A 272 14.80 4.45 14.93
CA GLY A 272 14.95 4.66 16.37
C GLY A 272 14.55 3.47 17.24
N TYR A 273 13.66 2.60 16.76
CA TYR A 273 13.06 1.52 17.58
C TYR A 273 12.93 0.19 16.80
N PRO A 274 14.04 -0.38 16.28
CA PRO A 274 13.98 -1.62 15.51
C PRO A 274 13.42 -2.80 16.32
N GLU A 275 13.73 -2.89 17.62
CA GLU A 275 13.22 -3.93 18.52
C GLU A 275 11.69 -3.84 18.71
N LYS A 276 11.16 -2.61 18.86
CA LYS A 276 9.72 -2.37 18.97
C LYS A 276 9.01 -2.67 17.65
N SER A 277 9.62 -2.29 16.53
CA SER A 277 9.09 -2.58 15.20
C SER A 277 8.98 -4.08 14.96
N TYR A 278 10.01 -4.85 15.34
CA TYR A 278 9.99 -6.31 15.25
C TYR A 278 8.89 -6.92 16.14
N ALA A 279 8.74 -6.43 17.38
CA ALA A 279 7.72 -6.92 18.30
C ALA A 279 6.28 -6.68 17.79
N LEU A 280 6.03 -5.58 17.07
CA LEU A 280 4.71 -5.23 16.54
C LEU A 280 4.42 -5.81 15.16
N TYR A 281 5.41 -5.77 14.26
CA TYR A 281 5.23 -6.04 12.83
C TYR A 281 5.97 -7.27 12.31
N GLY A 282 6.80 -7.92 13.14
CA GLY A 282 7.55 -9.12 12.77
C GLY A 282 8.78 -8.87 11.90
N GLY A 283 9.17 -7.60 11.70
CA GLY A 283 10.36 -7.22 10.93
C GLY A 283 10.94 -5.89 11.39
N VAL A 284 12.15 -5.57 10.94
CA VAL A 284 12.83 -4.31 11.26
C VAL A 284 12.74 -3.29 10.11
N PRO A 285 12.68 -1.98 10.38
CA PRO A 285 12.60 -0.94 9.35
C PRO A 285 13.85 -0.90 8.48
N THR A 286 13.69 -0.50 7.21
CA THR A 286 14.81 -0.15 6.34
C THR A 286 15.33 1.24 6.69
N LYS A 287 16.66 1.38 6.78
CA LYS A 287 17.28 2.68 6.98
C LYS A 287 17.33 3.51 5.68
N GLY A 288 17.14 4.82 5.78
CA GLY A 288 17.31 5.74 4.65
C GLY A 288 15.98 6.24 4.08
N THR A 289 16.03 6.87 2.89
CA THR A 289 14.91 7.65 2.34
C THR A 289 13.67 6.83 2.02
N HIS A 290 13.83 5.53 1.77
CA HIS A 290 12.76 4.59 1.44
C HIS A 290 12.09 3.94 2.67
N SER A 291 12.39 4.43 3.88
CA SER A 291 11.84 3.88 5.13
C SER A 291 10.30 3.88 5.19
N HIS A 292 9.65 4.87 4.60
CA HIS A 292 8.19 4.96 4.58
C HIS A 292 7.54 3.82 3.80
N GLU A 293 8.06 3.49 2.61
CA GLU A 293 7.61 2.32 1.87
C GLU A 293 8.00 1.01 2.58
N GLY A 294 9.21 0.93 3.13
CA GLY A 294 9.64 -0.20 3.96
C GLY A 294 8.67 -0.47 5.10
N GLY A 295 8.18 0.57 5.77
CA GLY A 295 7.20 0.45 6.83
C GLY A 295 5.80 0.03 6.36
N LEU A 296 5.33 0.49 5.19
CA LEU A 296 4.11 -0.06 4.59
C LEU A 296 4.25 -1.56 4.35
N ARG A 297 5.41 -2.00 3.84
CA ARG A 297 5.71 -3.42 3.62
C ARG A 297 5.78 -4.22 4.92
N LEU A 298 6.21 -3.62 6.03
CA LEU A 298 6.16 -4.25 7.36
C LEU A 298 4.72 -4.44 7.85
N ILE A 299 3.87 -3.42 7.71
CA ILE A 299 2.45 -3.51 8.11
C ILE A 299 1.73 -4.59 7.30
N ILE A 300 1.95 -4.63 5.98
CA ILE A 300 1.36 -5.67 5.12
C ILE A 300 1.91 -7.05 5.46
N HIS A 301 3.20 -7.17 5.79
CA HIS A 301 3.80 -8.43 6.26
C HIS A 301 3.13 -8.93 7.55
N ALA A 302 2.89 -8.04 8.51
CA ALA A 302 2.20 -8.38 9.76
C ALA A 302 0.76 -8.88 9.51
N LEU A 303 0.03 -8.24 8.59
CA LEU A 303 -1.29 -8.69 8.15
C LEU A 303 -1.23 -10.06 7.46
N ALA A 304 -0.30 -10.24 6.52
CA ALA A 304 -0.14 -11.48 5.75
C ALA A 304 0.19 -12.67 6.66
N THR A 305 1.12 -12.49 7.60
CA THR A 305 1.53 -13.53 8.55
C THR A 305 0.43 -13.83 9.58
N SER A 306 -0.34 -12.84 10.00
CA SER A 306 -1.52 -13.05 10.86
C SER A 306 -2.60 -13.86 10.13
N ALA A 307 -2.93 -13.50 8.89
CA ALA A 307 -3.91 -14.21 8.07
C ALA A 307 -3.48 -15.65 7.73
N ALA A 308 -2.20 -15.84 7.39
CA ALA A 308 -1.64 -17.12 6.94
C ALA A 308 -1.86 -18.27 7.93
N LYS A 309 -1.77 -18.00 9.24
CA LYS A 309 -2.01 -18.98 10.32
C LYS A 309 -3.38 -19.67 10.20
N TYR A 310 -4.35 -18.98 9.62
CA TYR A 310 -5.74 -19.42 9.53
C TYR A 310 -6.14 -19.88 8.11
N GLY A 311 -5.18 -20.08 7.20
CA GLY A 311 -5.48 -20.43 5.81
C GLY A 311 -6.12 -19.29 5.01
N LEU A 312 -5.93 -18.05 5.46
CA LEU A 312 -6.41 -16.83 4.81
C LEU A 312 -5.24 -16.16 4.10
N ALA A 313 -5.45 -15.78 2.85
CA ALA A 313 -4.52 -14.96 2.09
C ALA A 313 -5.00 -13.51 2.07
N ILE A 314 -4.06 -12.58 1.87
CA ILE A 314 -4.36 -11.16 1.71
C ILE A 314 -3.96 -10.69 0.33
N GLU A 315 -4.62 -9.66 -0.15
CA GLU A 315 -4.25 -8.89 -1.34
C GLU A 315 -4.30 -7.40 -1.02
N PRO A 316 -3.15 -6.71 -1.02
CA PRO A 316 -3.12 -5.25 -0.93
C PRO A 316 -3.87 -4.61 -2.10
N LEU A 317 -4.80 -3.71 -1.78
CA LEU A 317 -5.55 -2.94 -2.77
C LEU A 317 -5.00 -1.51 -2.89
N LEU A 318 -4.65 -0.90 -1.77
CA LEU A 318 -4.08 0.45 -1.68
C LEU A 318 -3.30 0.58 -0.37
N SER A 319 -2.10 1.16 -0.40
CA SER A 319 -1.22 1.28 0.77
C SER A 319 -0.51 2.62 0.75
N LEU A 320 -0.89 3.55 1.63
CA LEU A 320 -0.42 4.93 1.58
C LEU A 320 0.37 5.29 2.84
N SER A 321 1.49 5.99 2.67
CA SER A 321 2.15 6.74 3.75
C SER A 321 1.85 8.22 3.59
N ILE A 322 1.05 8.78 4.51
CA ILE A 322 0.56 10.16 4.43
C ILE A 322 0.93 10.87 5.74
N ASP A 323 1.77 11.89 5.62
CA ASP A 323 2.32 12.65 6.74
C ASP A 323 2.89 11.77 7.87
N PHE A 324 2.09 11.51 8.90
CA PHE A 324 2.48 10.78 10.12
C PHE A 324 1.76 9.43 10.27
N TYR A 325 0.98 8.98 9.29
CA TYR A 325 0.30 7.68 9.37
C TYR A 325 0.45 6.85 8.09
N ALA A 326 0.33 5.53 8.27
CA ALA A 326 0.16 4.57 7.21
C ALA A 326 -1.32 4.19 7.13
N ARG A 327 -1.86 4.07 5.91
CA ARG A 327 -3.22 3.60 5.64
C ARG A 327 -3.20 2.49 4.60
N VAL A 328 -3.61 1.30 4.99
CA VAL A 328 -3.54 0.09 4.16
C VAL A 328 -4.93 -0.51 4.02
N PHE A 329 -5.33 -0.80 2.79
CA PHE A 329 -6.56 -1.49 2.42
C PHE A 329 -6.19 -2.87 1.87
N VAL A 330 -6.63 -3.94 2.52
CA VAL A 330 -6.38 -5.31 2.08
C VAL A 330 -7.68 -6.08 1.91
N ARG A 331 -7.80 -6.80 0.80
CA ARG A 331 -8.82 -7.83 0.62
C ARG A 331 -8.34 -9.12 1.29
N VAL A 332 -9.17 -9.73 2.13
CA VAL A 332 -8.84 -10.99 2.83
C VAL A 332 -9.77 -12.09 2.35
N HIS A 333 -9.20 -13.24 1.99
CA HIS A 333 -9.98 -14.38 1.47
C HIS A 333 -9.37 -15.72 1.87
N ARG A 334 -10.21 -16.75 1.89
CA ARG A 334 -9.83 -18.13 2.19
C ARG A 334 -9.16 -18.75 0.98
N SER A 335 -7.86 -19.01 1.07
CA SER A 335 -7.11 -19.73 0.04
C SER A 335 -5.88 -20.42 0.66
N PRO A 336 -6.02 -21.66 1.14
CA PRO A 336 -4.89 -22.44 1.65
C PRO A 336 -3.77 -22.65 0.62
N ALA A 337 -4.09 -22.55 -0.68
CA ALA A 337 -3.10 -22.60 -1.75
C ALA A 337 -2.26 -21.31 -1.81
N GLU A 338 -2.90 -20.14 -1.79
CA GLU A 338 -2.19 -18.85 -1.86
C GLU A 338 -1.39 -18.55 -0.58
N VAL A 339 -1.83 -19.04 0.58
CA VAL A 339 -1.05 -18.90 1.83
C VAL A 339 0.36 -19.45 1.71
N LYS A 340 0.57 -20.50 0.90
CA LYS A 340 1.91 -21.06 0.66
C LYS A 340 2.85 -20.11 -0.09
N LEU A 341 2.32 -19.08 -0.74
CA LEU A 341 3.10 -18.05 -1.45
C LEU A 341 3.65 -16.98 -0.50
N VAL A 342 3.12 -16.86 0.73
CA VAL A 342 3.50 -15.79 1.69
C VAL A 342 5.00 -15.80 1.99
N SER A 343 5.61 -16.98 2.14
CA SER A 343 7.05 -17.10 2.37
C SER A 343 7.88 -16.65 1.16
N GLY A 344 7.36 -16.79 -0.05
CA GLY A 344 8.00 -16.33 -1.29
C GLY A 344 7.79 -14.83 -1.52
N ASN A 345 6.67 -14.30 -1.04
CA ASN A 345 6.31 -12.88 -1.05
C ASN A 345 6.81 -12.14 0.20
N THR A 346 7.76 -12.72 0.93
CA THR A 346 8.44 -12.07 2.05
C THR A 346 9.91 -11.90 1.69
N MET A 347 10.44 -10.68 1.87
CA MET A 347 11.82 -10.35 1.57
C MET A 347 12.54 -9.69 2.74
N VAL A 348 13.85 -9.91 2.76
CA VAL A 348 14.84 -9.13 3.49
C VAL A 348 15.46 -8.14 2.51
N VAL A 349 15.83 -6.96 2.99
CA VAL A 349 16.45 -5.90 2.17
C VAL A 349 17.84 -5.60 2.72
N TYR A 350 18.83 -5.58 1.85
CA TYR A 350 20.16 -5.07 2.15
C TYR A 350 20.23 -3.64 1.60
N ASN A 351 20.30 -2.63 2.45
CA ASN A 351 20.24 -1.23 2.03
C ASN A 351 21.48 -0.43 2.47
N CYS A 352 22.01 0.38 1.56
CA CYS A 352 23.09 1.33 1.79
C CYS A 352 22.51 2.60 2.43
N ASP A 353 22.71 2.72 3.74
CA ASP A 353 22.08 3.75 4.55
C ASP A 353 22.79 5.11 4.41
N SER A 354 24.00 5.22 4.93
CA SER A 354 24.77 6.46 4.97
C SER A 354 25.44 6.85 3.65
N GLY A 355 25.23 6.05 2.60
CA GLY A 355 25.80 6.26 1.27
C GLY A 355 24.73 6.63 0.25
N CYS A 356 24.71 5.92 -0.87
CA CYS A 356 23.93 6.27 -2.05
C CYS A 356 22.46 5.85 -2.01
N GLY A 357 22.02 5.16 -0.96
CA GLY A 357 20.66 4.63 -0.86
C GLY A 357 20.44 3.31 -1.59
N ALA A 358 21.46 2.73 -2.25
CA ALA A 358 21.32 1.49 -3.02
C ALA A 358 20.84 0.31 -2.19
N TRP A 359 19.99 -0.54 -2.78
CA TRP A 359 19.45 -1.71 -2.11
C TRP A 359 19.50 -2.98 -2.97
N SER A 360 19.40 -4.12 -2.30
CA SER A 360 19.18 -5.44 -2.90
C SER A 360 18.16 -6.21 -2.08
N THR A 361 17.26 -6.93 -2.74
CA THR A 361 16.22 -7.71 -2.07
C THR A 361 16.57 -9.20 -2.07
N GLN A 362 16.26 -9.87 -0.97
CA GLN A 362 16.45 -11.31 -0.81
C GLN A 362 15.13 -11.94 -0.36
N PRO A 363 14.46 -12.75 -1.20
CA PRO A 363 13.27 -13.46 -0.77
C PRO A 363 13.63 -14.53 0.29
N LEU A 364 12.72 -14.82 1.22
CA LEU A 364 12.95 -15.87 2.22
C LEU A 364 12.88 -17.29 1.61
N THR A 365 12.02 -17.48 0.62
CA THR A 365 11.90 -18.75 -0.12
C THR A 365 11.77 -18.50 -1.62
N GLN A 366 12.08 -19.50 -2.44
CA GLN A 366 11.83 -19.47 -3.87
C GLN A 366 10.50 -20.15 -4.20
N THR A 367 9.63 -19.42 -4.88
CA THR A 367 8.41 -19.95 -5.49
C THR A 367 8.59 -19.96 -7.01
N LYS A 368 8.56 -21.13 -7.64
CA LYS A 368 8.71 -21.28 -9.10
C LYS A 368 7.47 -21.92 -9.71
N PRO A 369 6.86 -21.31 -10.74
CA PRO A 369 5.79 -21.98 -11.49
C PRO A 369 6.37 -23.19 -12.23
N ARG A 370 5.64 -24.30 -12.22
CA ARG A 370 5.92 -25.53 -12.95
C ARG A 370 4.62 -26.08 -13.53
N LEU A 371 4.73 -26.92 -14.53
CA LEU A 371 3.59 -27.63 -15.10
C LEU A 371 3.59 -29.07 -14.56
N ASP A 372 2.41 -29.54 -14.14
CA ASP A 372 2.21 -30.94 -13.78
C ASP A 372 2.27 -31.84 -15.04
N LYS A 373 2.17 -33.16 -14.85
CA LYS A 373 2.16 -34.13 -15.96
C LYS A 373 1.00 -33.92 -16.96
N LYS A 374 -0.03 -33.15 -16.58
CA LYS A 374 -1.23 -32.85 -17.37
C LYS A 374 -1.17 -31.44 -17.99
N GLY A 375 -0.07 -30.70 -17.79
CA GLY A 375 0.08 -29.33 -18.27
C GLY A 375 -0.58 -28.26 -17.39
N ASN A 376 -1.08 -28.59 -16.19
CA ASN A 376 -1.64 -27.60 -15.29
C ASN A 376 -0.54 -26.87 -14.51
N PRO A 377 -0.63 -25.55 -14.33
CA PRO A 377 0.34 -24.81 -13.53
C PRO A 377 0.21 -25.15 -12.04
N PHE A 378 1.34 -25.35 -11.38
CA PHE A 378 1.49 -25.44 -9.94
C PHE A 378 2.78 -24.74 -9.49
N TYR A 379 2.93 -24.47 -8.20
CA TYR A 379 4.13 -23.86 -7.66
C TYR A 379 5.02 -24.88 -6.95
N HIS A 380 6.30 -24.86 -7.26
CA HIS A 380 7.34 -25.53 -6.50
C HIS A 380 7.95 -24.55 -5.49
N TYR A 381 8.02 -24.98 -4.23
CA TYR A 381 8.58 -24.20 -3.12
C TYR A 381 9.96 -24.74 -2.76
N GLY A 382 10.94 -23.85 -2.67
CA GLY A 382 12.32 -24.21 -2.31
C GLY A 382 12.99 -23.15 -1.45
N PHE A 383 14.14 -23.49 -0.90
CA PHE A 383 14.95 -22.55 -0.13
C PHE A 383 15.55 -21.48 -1.05
N ALA A 384 15.57 -20.23 -0.57
CA ALA A 384 16.35 -19.18 -1.21
C ALA A 384 17.83 -19.33 -0.85
N GLN A 385 18.72 -19.14 -1.83
CA GLN A 385 20.16 -19.04 -1.60
C GLN A 385 20.47 -17.64 -1.06
N GLY A 386 21.29 -17.55 -0.02
CA GLY A 386 21.78 -16.27 0.51
C GLY A 386 23.31 -16.27 0.67
N PRO A 387 23.93 -15.12 0.98
CA PRO A 387 23.39 -13.76 0.89
C PRO A 387 23.46 -13.18 -0.54
N MET A 388 22.49 -12.32 -0.89
CA MET A 388 22.45 -11.63 -2.20
C MET A 388 23.31 -10.36 -2.27
N ALA A 389 23.83 -9.89 -1.14
CA ALA A 389 24.65 -8.69 -1.06
C ALA A 389 25.74 -8.83 0.02
N ASN A 390 26.81 -8.03 -0.13
CA ASN A 390 27.90 -7.95 0.83
C ASN A 390 27.58 -7.01 2.00
N THR A 391 28.47 -6.94 2.98
CA THR A 391 28.41 -6.01 4.13
C THR A 391 28.69 -4.55 3.76
N THR A 392 29.12 -4.30 2.52
CA THR A 392 29.36 -2.98 1.95
C THR A 392 28.67 -2.83 0.59
N CYS A 393 28.29 -1.60 0.26
CA CYS A 393 27.61 -1.26 -0.97
C CYS A 393 28.56 -1.42 -2.17
N ALA A 394 28.13 -2.14 -3.20
CA ALA A 394 28.91 -2.37 -4.41
C ALA A 394 29.25 -1.07 -5.17
N HIS A 395 28.47 0.00 -4.97
CA HIS A 395 28.63 1.24 -5.74
C HIS A 395 29.41 2.34 -5.01
N CYS A 396 29.21 2.51 -3.70
CA CYS A 396 29.88 3.57 -2.93
C CYS A 396 30.72 3.07 -1.74
N GLY A 397 30.85 1.76 -1.53
CA GLY A 397 31.65 1.17 -0.46
C GLY A 397 31.12 1.36 0.96
N MET A 398 30.06 2.16 1.15
CA MET A 398 29.47 2.40 2.48
C MET A 398 28.75 1.17 3.02
N LYS A 399 28.61 1.09 4.35
CA LYS A 399 28.01 -0.07 5.04
C LYS A 399 26.57 -0.33 4.59
N THR A 400 26.24 -1.60 4.41
CA THR A 400 24.86 -2.05 4.20
C THR A 400 24.24 -2.50 5.53
N HIS A 401 22.96 -2.21 5.70
CA HIS A 401 22.16 -2.71 6.82
C HIS A 401 21.06 -3.64 6.31
N ILE A 402 20.50 -4.43 7.22
CA ILE A 402 19.40 -5.33 6.93
C ILE A 402 18.09 -4.69 7.38
N GLY A 403 17.08 -4.73 6.51
CA GLY A 403 15.67 -4.43 6.77
C GLY A 403 14.79 -5.66 6.53
N GLY A 404 13.61 -5.69 7.15
CA GLY A 404 12.63 -6.77 7.03
C GLY A 404 12.72 -7.84 8.14
N PRO A 405 12.12 -9.02 7.97
CA PRO A 405 11.34 -9.44 6.81
C PRO A 405 10.13 -8.53 6.56
N MET A 406 9.78 -8.33 5.30
CA MET A 406 8.68 -7.46 4.88
C MET A 406 8.02 -7.95 3.58
N TRP A 407 6.87 -7.37 3.24
CA TRP A 407 6.12 -7.73 2.04
C TRP A 407 6.90 -7.40 0.75
N ALA A 408 7.08 -8.41 -0.09
CA ALA A 408 7.77 -8.33 -1.37
C ALA A 408 6.83 -8.19 -2.56
N GLY A 409 5.51 -8.31 -2.36
CA GLY A 409 4.52 -8.15 -3.42
C GLY A 409 4.20 -6.68 -3.74
N PRO A 410 3.27 -6.45 -4.67
CA PRO A 410 2.70 -5.13 -4.95
C PRO A 410 2.07 -4.49 -3.71
N LEU A 411 2.10 -3.16 -3.65
CA LEU A 411 1.45 -2.36 -2.59
C LEU A 411 0.00 -2.00 -2.94
N HIS A 412 -0.35 -2.16 -4.21
CA HIS A 412 -1.51 -1.59 -4.85
C HIS A 412 -2.14 -2.60 -5.82
N ASN A 413 -3.45 -2.50 -5.97
CA ASN A 413 -4.17 -3.10 -7.09
C ASN A 413 -4.59 -1.97 -8.04
N PRO A 414 -4.04 -1.89 -9.27
CA PRO A 414 -4.30 -0.77 -10.17
C PRO A 414 -5.77 -0.66 -10.59
N HIS A 415 -6.51 -1.77 -10.61
CA HIS A 415 -7.95 -1.75 -10.88
C HIS A 415 -8.75 -1.13 -9.74
N PHE A 416 -8.27 -1.27 -8.49
CA PHE A 416 -8.90 -0.64 -7.34
C PHE A 416 -8.64 0.87 -7.31
N ILE A 417 -7.39 1.29 -7.57
CA ILE A 417 -7.03 2.72 -7.52
C ILE A 417 -7.83 3.55 -8.54
N ARG A 418 -8.08 3.02 -9.74
CA ARG A 418 -8.94 3.68 -10.74
C ARG A 418 -10.39 3.88 -10.32
N ARG A 419 -10.85 3.26 -9.25
CA ARG A 419 -12.20 3.51 -8.74
C ARG A 419 -12.25 4.64 -7.73
N ILE A 420 -11.08 5.12 -7.31
CA ILE A 420 -10.89 6.17 -6.32
C ILE A 420 -10.24 7.39 -7.02
N GLU A 421 -10.77 7.76 -8.20
CA GLU A 421 -10.18 8.78 -9.07
C GLU A 421 -10.13 10.18 -8.42
N GLY A 422 -9.19 11.01 -8.91
CA GLY A 422 -9.04 12.42 -8.52
C GLY A 422 -8.10 12.67 -7.33
N MET A 423 -8.06 11.79 -6.33
CA MET A 423 -7.25 12.01 -5.12
C MET A 423 -5.91 11.23 -5.09
N LEU A 424 -5.72 10.25 -5.97
CA LEU A 424 -4.62 9.27 -5.88
C LEU A 424 -3.81 9.11 -7.18
N THR A 425 -3.71 10.17 -7.98
CA THR A 425 -3.00 10.14 -9.27
C THR A 425 -1.56 9.65 -9.15
N THR A 426 -0.81 10.07 -8.13
CA THR A 426 0.57 9.61 -7.89
C THR A 426 0.65 8.11 -7.59
N ALA A 427 -0.22 7.59 -6.70
CA ALA A 427 -0.23 6.17 -6.34
C ALA A 427 -0.61 5.28 -7.55
N LEU A 428 -1.43 5.78 -8.47
CA LEU A 428 -1.75 5.09 -9.72
C LEU A 428 -0.55 5.01 -10.68
N GLU A 429 0.30 6.03 -10.67
CA GLU A 429 1.46 6.13 -11.58
C GLU A 429 2.71 5.43 -11.05
N GLU A 430 2.72 5.03 -9.77
CA GLU A 430 3.87 4.46 -9.08
C GLU A 430 4.24 3.04 -9.48
N ASP A 431 3.25 2.24 -9.87
CA ASP A 431 3.47 0.82 -10.19
C ASP A 431 4.16 0.70 -11.55
N LEU A 432 5.40 0.17 -11.53
CA LEU A 432 6.20 -0.10 -12.72
C LEU A 432 5.90 -1.51 -13.24
N ILE A 433 4.66 -1.75 -13.69
CA ILE A 433 4.24 -3.06 -14.19
C ILE A 433 4.79 -3.27 -15.62
N PRO A 434 5.61 -4.30 -15.88
CA PRO A 434 6.03 -4.65 -17.24
C PRO A 434 4.82 -5.14 -18.06
N ASN A 435 4.65 -4.63 -19.28
CA ASN A 435 3.50 -4.93 -20.17
C ASN A 435 2.14 -4.59 -19.55
N ASP A 436 2.01 -3.38 -19.00
CA ASP A 436 0.70 -2.86 -18.65
C ASP A 436 -0.16 -2.65 -19.92
N PRO A 437 -1.24 -3.43 -20.16
CA PRO A 437 -2.14 -3.19 -21.28
C PRO A 437 -2.78 -1.79 -21.20
N ILE A 438 -2.75 -1.18 -20.02
CA ILE A 438 -3.43 0.06 -19.70
C ILE A 438 -2.66 1.27 -20.24
N ARG A 439 -1.32 1.28 -20.20
CA ARG A 439 -0.56 2.37 -20.86
C ARG A 439 -0.68 2.31 -22.38
N SER A 440 -0.82 1.11 -22.96
CA SER A 440 -1.09 0.95 -24.40
C SER A 440 -2.50 1.40 -24.80
N ALA A 441 -3.49 1.33 -23.91
CA ALA A 441 -4.85 1.81 -24.18
C ALA A 441 -4.99 3.35 -24.17
N ASN A 442 -4.04 4.05 -23.53
CA ASN A 442 -3.96 5.52 -23.58
C ASN A 442 -3.12 6.05 -24.75
N SER A 443 -2.60 5.15 -25.61
CA SER A 443 -1.96 5.51 -26.88
C SER A 443 -2.94 5.19 -28.01
N GLU A 444 -3.63 6.22 -28.49
CA GLU A 444 -4.28 6.32 -29.80
C GLU A 444 -5.02 5.06 -30.32
N HIS A 445 -6.30 4.93 -30.00
CA HIS A 445 -7.34 4.67 -31.01
C HIS A 445 -8.72 4.98 -30.42
N ALA A 446 -9.36 6.02 -30.96
CA ALA A 446 -10.72 6.40 -30.64
C ALA A 446 -11.68 5.21 -30.85
N LEU A 447 -12.32 4.73 -29.77
CA LEU A 447 -13.44 3.81 -29.90
C LEU A 447 -14.67 4.57 -30.42
N PRO A 448 -15.44 4.01 -31.38
CA PRO A 448 -16.67 4.63 -31.85
C PRO A 448 -17.72 4.65 -30.74
N LYS A 449 -18.34 5.80 -30.50
CA LYS A 449 -19.53 5.93 -29.66
C LYS A 449 -20.70 5.22 -30.35
N THR A 450 -21.02 4.00 -29.93
CA THR A 450 -22.32 3.37 -30.20
C THR A 450 -22.89 2.70 -28.95
N LYS A 451 -24.02 3.27 -28.51
CA LYS A 451 -25.21 2.66 -27.89
C LYS A 451 -25.07 1.56 -26.81
N ASP A 452 -25.59 1.94 -25.64
CA ASP A 452 -26.53 1.20 -24.78
C ASP A 452 -25.96 0.27 -23.67
N ALA A 453 -26.00 0.82 -22.44
CA ALA A 453 -26.39 0.24 -21.15
C ALA A 453 -25.84 -1.11 -20.61
N GLU A 454 -25.12 -1.94 -21.36
CA GLU A 454 -24.61 -3.23 -20.85
C GLU A 454 -23.14 -3.19 -20.36
N LEU A 455 -22.39 -2.13 -20.66
CA LEU A 455 -20.94 -2.04 -20.38
C LEU A 455 -20.58 -1.51 -18.97
N ASN A 456 -21.52 -0.97 -18.20
CA ASN A 456 -21.20 -0.42 -16.86
C ASN A 456 -21.03 -1.50 -15.77
N GLU A 457 -21.56 -2.70 -15.97
CA GLU A 457 -21.54 -3.75 -14.92
C GLU A 457 -20.19 -4.50 -14.84
N ASP A 458 -19.42 -4.55 -15.92
CA ASP A 458 -18.06 -5.09 -15.96
C ASP A 458 -17.03 -4.18 -15.32
N LEU A 459 -17.26 -2.86 -15.36
CA LEU A 459 -16.38 -1.90 -14.70
C LEU A 459 -16.40 -2.06 -13.19
N ALA A 460 -17.54 -2.46 -12.60
CA ALA A 460 -17.77 -2.60 -11.16
C ALA A 460 -16.93 -3.70 -10.47
N ILE A 461 -16.38 -4.65 -11.22
CA ILE A 461 -15.57 -5.73 -10.66
C ILE A 461 -14.11 -5.28 -10.49
N ILE A 462 -13.52 -5.61 -9.33
CA ILE A 462 -12.07 -5.44 -9.06
C ILE A 462 -11.39 -6.81 -9.26
N PRO A 463 -10.67 -7.02 -10.38
CA PRO A 463 -9.94 -8.26 -10.62
C PRO A 463 -8.92 -8.59 -9.52
N ARG A 464 -8.66 -9.89 -9.33
CA ARG A 464 -7.57 -10.37 -8.48
C ARG A 464 -6.24 -10.17 -9.22
N MET A 465 -5.22 -9.64 -8.54
CA MET A 465 -3.84 -9.73 -9.04
C MET A 465 -3.30 -11.17 -8.92
N ASP A 466 -2.24 -11.48 -9.66
CA ASP A 466 -1.50 -12.75 -9.48
C ASP A 466 -0.93 -12.81 -8.06
N PRO A 467 -1.38 -13.77 -7.22
CA PRO A 467 -0.91 -13.88 -5.84
C PRO A 467 0.58 -14.24 -5.71
N ALA A 468 1.21 -14.76 -6.77
CA ALA A 468 2.64 -15.04 -6.80
C ALA A 468 3.48 -13.86 -7.32
N LEU A 469 2.84 -12.77 -7.73
CA LEU A 469 3.53 -11.58 -8.22
C LEU A 469 4.34 -10.94 -7.10
N ARG A 470 5.63 -10.73 -7.37
CA ARG A 470 6.52 -9.92 -6.55
C ARG A 470 6.69 -8.57 -7.22
N GLU A 471 6.82 -7.53 -6.43
CA GLU A 471 7.20 -6.22 -6.92
C GLU A 471 8.66 -6.28 -7.42
N PRO A 472 8.91 -6.18 -8.75
CA PRO A 472 10.26 -6.28 -9.29
C PRO A 472 11.13 -5.07 -8.92
N TYR A 473 10.52 -3.89 -8.73
CA TYR A 473 11.21 -2.63 -8.51
C TYR A 473 10.67 -1.94 -7.25
N PRO A 474 10.87 -2.53 -6.06
CA PRO A 474 10.41 -1.94 -4.80
C PRO A 474 11.31 -0.75 -4.46
N PHE A 475 10.77 0.17 -3.65
CA PHE A 475 11.45 1.36 -3.15
C PHE A 475 11.71 2.46 -4.19
N TYR A 476 12.34 3.51 -3.71
CA TYR A 476 12.71 4.72 -4.43
C TYR A 476 13.97 5.30 -3.80
N PHE A 477 14.62 6.22 -4.50
CA PHE A 477 15.81 6.91 -4.02
C PHE A 477 15.72 8.42 -4.20
N SER A 478 16.66 9.13 -3.57
CA SER A 478 16.80 10.58 -3.68
C SER A 478 18.03 10.94 -4.52
N LEU A 479 17.84 11.81 -5.51
CA LEU A 479 18.94 12.36 -6.30
C LEU A 479 19.92 13.18 -5.46
N SER A 480 19.44 13.83 -4.39
CA SER A 480 20.31 14.57 -3.48
C SER A 480 21.25 13.66 -2.69
N ALA A 481 20.82 12.43 -2.34
CA ALA A 481 21.67 11.46 -1.66
C ALA A 481 22.78 10.96 -2.58
N LEU A 482 22.45 10.65 -3.84
CA LEU A 482 23.45 10.28 -4.86
C LEU A 482 24.45 11.41 -5.11
N SER A 483 23.95 12.63 -5.28
CA SER A 483 24.78 13.80 -5.57
C SER A 483 25.73 14.13 -4.42
N LYS A 484 25.27 13.95 -3.17
CA LYS A 484 26.11 14.09 -1.97
C LYS A 484 27.28 13.10 -1.97
N VAL A 485 27.04 11.83 -2.34
CA VAL A 485 28.09 10.80 -2.39
C VAL A 485 29.10 11.08 -3.50
N LEU A 486 28.64 11.59 -4.64
CA LEU A 486 29.48 11.88 -5.80
C LEU A 486 30.16 13.25 -5.76
N HIS A 487 29.82 14.10 -4.79
CA HIS A 487 30.29 15.48 -4.68
C HIS A 487 30.00 16.31 -5.93
N THR A 488 28.74 16.29 -6.37
CA THR A 488 28.23 17.01 -7.55
C THR A 488 27.01 17.85 -7.17
N SER A 489 26.67 18.89 -7.94
CA SER A 489 25.37 19.53 -7.79
C SER A 489 24.24 18.54 -8.04
N THR A 490 23.09 18.77 -7.39
CA THR A 490 21.95 17.86 -7.54
C THR A 490 21.38 17.97 -8.94
N ILE A 491 21.43 16.87 -9.69
CA ILE A 491 20.79 16.75 -11.00
C ILE A 491 19.29 17.03 -10.89
N SER A 492 18.74 17.76 -11.86
CA SER A 492 17.30 18.04 -11.93
C SER A 492 16.53 16.71 -12.09
N SER A 493 15.32 16.64 -11.52
CA SER A 493 14.49 15.44 -11.63
C SER A 493 14.17 15.13 -13.10
N ASP A 494 13.95 16.17 -13.92
CA ASP A 494 13.60 16.01 -15.32
C ASP A 494 14.80 15.60 -16.19
N ALA A 495 16.01 16.11 -15.93
CA ALA A 495 17.22 15.64 -16.60
C ALA A 495 17.49 14.16 -16.31
N PHE A 496 17.37 13.77 -15.04
CA PHE A 496 17.57 12.37 -14.64
C PHE A 496 16.51 11.46 -15.28
N ARG A 497 15.23 11.86 -15.23
CA ARG A 497 14.12 11.11 -15.85
C ARG A 497 14.27 11.01 -17.37
N GLY A 498 14.73 12.08 -18.03
CA GLY A 498 15.07 12.11 -19.44
C GLY A 498 16.14 11.07 -19.78
N ALA A 499 17.23 11.05 -19.02
CA ALA A 499 18.31 10.06 -19.18
C ALA A 499 17.84 8.62 -18.98
N VAL A 500 17.07 8.34 -17.93
CA VAL A 500 16.51 7.01 -17.67
C VAL A 500 15.63 6.54 -18.84
N ARG A 501 14.76 7.43 -19.35
CA ARG A 501 13.86 7.11 -20.47
C ARG A 501 14.61 6.91 -21.78
N HIS A 502 15.65 7.70 -22.04
CA HIS A 502 16.46 7.56 -23.24
C HIS A 502 17.16 6.19 -23.29
N LEU A 503 17.55 5.67 -22.12
CA LEU A 503 18.12 4.33 -21.96
C LEU A 503 17.07 3.19 -22.00
N GLY A 504 15.80 3.50 -22.26
CA GLY A 504 14.73 2.52 -22.39
C GLY A 504 14.07 2.08 -21.08
N TYR A 505 14.39 2.75 -19.97
CA TYR A 505 13.84 2.45 -18.65
C TYR A 505 12.67 3.36 -18.29
N GLN A 506 11.78 2.86 -17.44
CA GLN A 506 10.67 3.62 -16.88
C GLN A 506 11.10 4.42 -15.66
N CYS A 507 10.46 5.57 -15.45
CA CYS A 507 10.74 6.42 -14.31
C CYS A 507 9.50 7.17 -13.81
N THR A 508 9.21 7.01 -12.53
CA THR A 508 8.05 7.55 -11.81
C THR A 508 8.50 8.19 -10.49
N ARG A 509 7.56 8.79 -9.77
CA ARG A 509 7.76 9.35 -8.43
C ARG A 509 7.11 8.41 -7.41
N SER A 510 7.47 8.51 -6.13
CA SER A 510 6.75 7.83 -5.04
C SER A 510 5.94 8.82 -4.20
N HIS A 511 4.71 8.46 -3.83
CA HIS A 511 3.84 9.23 -2.93
C HIS A 511 4.40 9.32 -1.52
N THR A 512 5.19 8.32 -1.10
CA THR A 512 5.72 8.27 0.26
C THR A 512 6.81 9.32 0.50
N LYS A 513 7.39 9.89 -0.57
CA LYS A 513 8.39 10.95 -0.45
C LYS A 513 8.40 11.88 -1.67
N PRO A 514 8.17 13.20 -1.49
CA PRO A 514 8.36 14.16 -2.56
C PRO A 514 9.78 14.16 -3.12
N ASN A 515 9.92 14.48 -4.41
CA ASN A 515 11.21 14.53 -5.14
C ASN A 515 11.99 13.20 -5.13
N SER A 516 11.28 12.09 -4.95
CA SER A 516 11.83 10.74 -5.09
C SER A 516 11.81 10.26 -6.53
N ILE A 517 12.71 9.33 -6.84
CA ILE A 517 12.76 8.62 -8.11
C ILE A 517 12.52 7.13 -7.88
N ARG A 518 11.58 6.57 -8.65
CA ARG A 518 11.36 5.14 -8.80
C ARG A 518 11.60 4.76 -10.27
N THR A 519 12.26 3.63 -10.51
CA THR A 519 12.69 3.21 -11.85
C THR A 519 12.88 1.70 -11.91
N ASP A 520 12.74 1.13 -13.11
CA ASP A 520 13.10 -0.26 -13.41
C ASP A 520 14.57 -0.41 -13.84
N ALA A 521 15.32 0.70 -13.89
CA ALA A 521 16.75 0.71 -14.15
C ALA A 521 17.54 0.07 -12.99
N PRO A 522 18.51 -0.82 -13.28
CA PRO A 522 19.39 -1.35 -12.25
C PRO A 522 20.33 -0.27 -11.70
N TRP A 523 20.84 -0.48 -10.48
CA TRP A 523 21.73 0.47 -9.82
C TRP A 523 22.99 0.82 -10.61
N ASP A 524 23.53 -0.11 -11.41
CA ASP A 524 24.67 0.16 -12.29
C ASP A 524 24.36 1.24 -13.33
N VAL A 525 23.15 1.22 -13.90
CA VAL A 525 22.68 2.24 -14.86
C VAL A 525 22.45 3.57 -14.15
N ILE A 526 21.81 3.56 -12.98
CA ILE A 526 21.61 4.76 -12.16
C ILE A 526 22.96 5.44 -11.87
N TRP A 527 23.97 4.66 -11.50
CA TRP A 527 25.32 5.17 -11.24
C TRP A 527 26.03 5.68 -12.48
N GLU A 528 25.82 5.06 -13.64
CA GLU A 528 26.38 5.55 -14.90
C GLU A 528 25.80 6.92 -15.26
N ILE A 529 24.48 7.10 -15.16
CA ILE A 529 23.83 8.40 -15.37
C ILE A 529 24.43 9.47 -14.45
N MET A 530 24.65 9.13 -13.17
CA MET A 530 25.22 10.07 -12.21
C MET A 530 26.72 10.35 -12.44
N ARG A 531 27.48 9.39 -12.95
CA ARG A 531 28.89 9.60 -13.37
C ARG A 531 28.96 10.55 -14.56
N GLU A 532 28.12 10.34 -15.57
CA GLU A 532 28.02 11.22 -16.74
C GLU A 532 27.58 12.64 -16.36
N TRP A 533 26.66 12.77 -15.39
CA TRP A 533 26.29 14.07 -14.85
C TRP A 533 27.48 14.80 -14.23
N LYS A 534 28.28 14.09 -13.41
CA LYS A 534 29.49 14.65 -12.80
C LYS A 534 30.53 15.08 -13.84
N LEU A 535 30.70 14.30 -14.92
CA LEU A 535 31.59 14.66 -16.03
C LEU A 535 31.11 15.93 -16.73
N LYS A 536 29.82 16.00 -17.09
CA LYS A 536 29.20 17.17 -17.73
C LYS A 536 29.30 18.43 -16.87
N GLU A 537 29.11 18.31 -15.55
CA GLU A 537 29.32 19.40 -14.61
C GLU A 537 30.79 19.85 -14.58
N GLY A 538 31.72 18.90 -14.55
CA GLY A 538 33.16 19.17 -14.60
C GLY A 538 33.58 19.92 -15.87
N GLU A 539 33.05 19.51 -17.04
CA GLU A 539 33.29 20.19 -18.31
C GLU A 539 32.75 21.62 -18.33
N LYS A 540 31.54 21.83 -17.80
CA LYS A 540 30.96 23.17 -17.66
C LYS A 540 31.83 24.07 -16.80
N ASN A 541 32.28 23.57 -15.64
CA ASN A 541 33.16 24.31 -14.73
C ASN A 541 34.52 24.62 -15.38
N LEU A 542 35.08 23.68 -16.15
CA LEU A 542 36.33 23.89 -16.89
C LEU A 542 36.18 24.95 -17.98
N ASN A 543 35.06 24.95 -18.71
CA ASN A 543 34.80 25.95 -19.75
C ASN A 543 34.58 27.36 -19.17
N LEU A 544 33.89 27.46 -18.04
CA LEU A 544 33.77 28.73 -17.29
C LEU A 544 35.14 29.22 -16.83
N LEU A 545 35.96 28.34 -16.26
CA LEU A 545 37.32 28.69 -15.84
C LEU A 545 38.17 29.20 -17.02
N LYS A 546 38.11 28.53 -18.18
CA LYS A 546 38.80 28.98 -19.40
C LYS A 546 38.35 30.37 -19.83
N GLN A 547 37.04 30.64 -19.83
CA GLN A 547 36.49 31.96 -20.18
C GLN A 547 36.93 33.05 -19.21
N GLU A 548 36.92 32.77 -17.90
CA GLU A 548 37.36 33.72 -16.88
C GLU A 548 38.87 34.01 -16.99
N ILE A 549 39.69 32.99 -17.25
CA ILE A 549 41.14 33.17 -17.46
C ILE A 549 41.42 33.99 -18.73
N VAL A 550 40.74 33.69 -19.85
CA VAL A 550 40.90 34.45 -21.10
C VAL A 550 40.48 35.91 -20.90
N SER A 551 39.33 36.14 -20.27
CA SER A 551 38.85 37.50 -19.97
C SER A 551 39.80 38.25 -19.02
N ALA A 552 40.39 37.56 -18.04
CA ALA A 552 41.41 38.15 -17.16
C ALA A 552 42.66 38.56 -17.94
N ALA A 553 43.09 37.75 -18.91
CA ALA A 553 44.24 38.06 -19.77
C ALA A 553 43.97 39.22 -20.75
N GLU A 554 42.75 39.31 -21.31
CA GLU A 554 42.38 40.35 -22.28
C GLU A 554 42.05 41.70 -21.63
N ASN A 555 41.42 41.69 -20.45
CA ASN A 555 40.89 42.90 -19.79
C ASN A 555 41.65 43.28 -18.51
N GLY A 556 42.83 42.70 -18.29
CA GLY A 556 43.70 43.03 -17.16
C GLY A 556 44.32 44.40 -17.31
N LYS A 557 44.23 45.25 -16.28
CA LYS A 557 44.84 46.60 -16.31
C LYS A 557 46.35 46.56 -16.15
N ASP A 558 46.84 45.62 -15.34
CA ASP A 558 48.25 45.35 -15.10
C ASP A 558 48.44 43.88 -14.66
N ILE A 559 49.68 43.45 -14.49
CA ILE A 559 50.02 42.05 -14.13
C ILE A 559 49.41 41.67 -12.77
N SER A 560 49.34 42.58 -11.81
CA SER A 560 48.78 42.29 -10.48
C SER A 560 47.27 42.07 -10.55
N ASP A 561 46.56 42.84 -11.38
CA ASP A 561 45.13 42.68 -11.65
C ASP A 561 44.83 41.35 -12.36
N VAL A 562 45.66 40.96 -13.35
CA VAL A 562 45.53 39.67 -14.03
C VAL A 562 45.71 38.51 -13.04
N VAL A 563 46.77 38.55 -12.21
CA VAL A 563 47.04 37.51 -11.19
C VAL A 563 45.85 37.39 -10.24
N THR A 564 45.35 38.51 -9.71
CA THR A 564 44.20 38.53 -8.78
C THR A 564 42.94 37.91 -9.42
N LYS A 565 42.65 38.26 -10.69
CA LYS A 565 41.49 37.72 -11.42
C LYS A 565 41.62 36.22 -11.68
N VAL A 566 42.81 35.74 -12.03
CA VAL A 566 43.08 34.31 -12.25
C VAL A 566 43.00 33.53 -10.94
N GLU A 567 43.56 34.04 -9.84
CA GLU A 567 43.43 33.43 -8.51
C GLU A 567 41.97 33.32 -8.07
N ALA A 568 41.17 34.38 -8.28
CA ALA A 568 39.75 34.36 -7.97
C ALA A 568 38.98 33.34 -8.84
N ALA A 569 39.33 33.18 -10.12
CA ALA A 569 38.75 32.19 -11.01
C ALA A 569 39.10 30.75 -10.60
N LEU A 570 40.37 30.49 -10.28
CA LEU A 570 40.83 29.21 -9.74
C LEU A 570 40.15 28.86 -8.41
N TYR A 571 39.92 29.86 -7.56
CA TYR A 571 39.19 29.68 -6.30
C TYR A 571 37.71 29.31 -6.55
N ARG A 572 37.01 30.07 -7.42
CA ARG A 572 35.59 29.80 -7.75
C ARG A 572 35.35 28.46 -8.45
N SER A 573 36.32 28.01 -9.27
CA SER A 573 36.23 26.71 -9.95
C SER A 573 36.46 25.50 -9.04
N GLY A 574 36.81 25.72 -7.77
CA GLY A 574 37.10 24.63 -6.83
C GLY A 574 38.42 23.89 -7.12
N PHE A 575 39.29 24.44 -7.98
CA PHE A 575 40.54 23.81 -8.40
C PHE A 575 41.43 23.38 -7.22
N TRP A 576 41.54 24.24 -6.20
CA TRP A 576 42.35 23.95 -5.01
C TRP A 576 41.75 22.87 -4.11
N GLN A 577 40.43 22.70 -4.09
CA GLN A 577 39.78 21.60 -3.37
C GLN A 577 40.02 20.25 -4.06
N ALA A 578 40.03 20.23 -5.40
CA ALA A 578 40.34 19.04 -6.19
C ALA A 578 41.82 18.61 -6.06
N LEU A 579 42.76 19.56 -5.98
CA LEU A 579 44.18 19.28 -5.72
C LEU A 579 44.41 18.65 -4.35
N ASN A 580 43.79 19.21 -3.30
CA ASN A 580 43.94 18.70 -1.94
C ASN A 580 43.32 17.30 -1.75
N GLN A 581 42.22 16.98 -2.47
CA GLN A 581 41.64 15.63 -2.46
C GLN A 581 42.54 14.60 -3.16
N ARG A 582 43.22 14.97 -4.26
CA ARG A 582 44.19 14.09 -4.93
C ARG A 582 45.41 13.79 -4.05
N GLU A 583 45.87 14.75 -3.27
CA GLU A 583 46.96 14.51 -2.31
C GLU A 583 46.56 13.56 -1.18
N SER A 584 45.31 13.63 -0.68
CA SER A 584 44.82 12.69 0.33
C SER A 584 44.62 11.26 -0.19
N ASP A 585 44.19 11.10 -1.45
CA ASP A 585 44.01 9.79 -2.09
C ASP A 585 45.34 9.14 -2.50
N SER A 586 46.44 9.91 -2.55
CA SER A 586 47.77 9.46 -2.96
C SER A 586 48.68 8.98 -1.80
N ARG A 587 48.22 9.01 -0.55
CA ARG A 587 48.99 8.48 0.59
C ARG A 587 48.76 6.97 0.74
N PRO A 588 49.79 6.11 0.61
CA PRO A 588 49.62 4.68 0.84
C PRO A 588 49.30 4.42 2.31
N ALA A 589 48.27 3.64 2.57
CA ALA A 589 47.94 3.15 3.90
C ALA A 589 49.13 2.34 4.46
N SER A 590 49.71 2.84 5.55
CA SER A 590 50.84 2.22 6.24
C SER A 590 50.47 0.85 6.83
N MET A 591 51.24 -0.16 6.45
CA MET A 591 51.54 -1.43 7.13
C MET A 591 50.66 -1.86 8.32
N GLN A 592 49.83 -2.89 8.11
CA GLN A 592 49.54 -3.88 9.14
C GLN A 592 49.67 -5.30 8.54
N LYS A 593 50.33 -6.17 9.33
CA LYS A 593 50.88 -7.49 8.99
C LYS A 593 49.88 -8.47 8.37
N GLU A 594 50.34 -9.19 7.34
CA GLU A 594 49.77 -10.47 6.90
C GLU A 594 49.83 -11.53 8.02
N PRO A 595 48.88 -12.47 8.00
CA PRO A 595 49.28 -13.87 8.04
C PRO A 595 48.73 -14.68 6.85
N GLN A 596 49.53 -15.69 6.51
CA GLN A 596 49.52 -16.52 5.31
C GLN A 596 48.30 -17.45 5.16
N THR A 597 47.87 -17.56 3.90
CA THR A 597 47.40 -18.74 3.15
C THR A 597 46.29 -19.65 3.72
N SER A 598 45.20 -19.76 2.97
CA SER A 598 44.80 -21.06 2.39
C SER A 598 44.01 -20.87 1.09
N ASN A 599 44.42 -21.62 0.06
CA ASN A 599 43.81 -21.69 -1.27
C ASN A 599 42.41 -22.30 -1.20
N GLN A 600 41.43 -21.70 -1.89
CA GLN A 600 40.34 -22.44 -2.51
C GLN A 600 39.78 -21.68 -3.73
N ALA A 601 39.51 -22.46 -4.77
CA ALA A 601 39.35 -22.04 -6.16
C ALA A 601 38.12 -21.14 -6.40
N HIS A 602 38.34 -20.01 -7.06
CA HIS A 602 37.29 -19.20 -7.67
C HIS A 602 36.87 -19.80 -9.01
N GLY A 603 35.67 -20.38 -9.04
CA GLY A 603 34.92 -20.59 -10.27
C GLY A 603 34.51 -19.26 -10.88
N THR A 604 34.89 -19.04 -12.14
CA THR A 604 34.58 -17.86 -12.94
C THR A 604 33.07 -17.75 -13.17
N LEU A 605 32.41 -16.82 -12.49
CA LEU A 605 31.10 -16.30 -12.91
C LEU A 605 31.36 -15.10 -13.84
N THR A 606 31.23 -15.33 -15.14
CA THR A 606 31.18 -14.30 -16.17
C THR A 606 29.96 -13.40 -15.95
N ILE A 607 30.20 -12.20 -15.41
CA ILE A 607 29.27 -11.06 -15.48
C ILE A 607 29.54 -10.37 -16.82
N LYS A 608 28.59 -10.47 -17.75
CA LYS A 608 28.55 -9.64 -18.96
C LYS A 608 27.52 -8.53 -18.78
N SER A 609 28.01 -7.30 -18.58
CA SER A 609 27.60 -6.11 -19.33
C SER A 609 28.64 -5.02 -19.07
N ASN A 610 29.31 -4.59 -20.14
CA ASN A 610 30.29 -3.51 -20.09
C ASN A 610 29.49 -2.20 -20.02
N THR A 611 29.28 -1.67 -18.82
CA THR A 611 28.44 -0.47 -18.61
C THR A 611 29.08 0.83 -19.10
N SER A 612 30.37 0.81 -19.46
CA SER A 612 31.15 1.96 -19.94
C SER A 612 30.85 2.38 -21.39
N THR A 613 29.74 1.92 -21.98
CA THR A 613 29.34 2.23 -23.37
C THR A 613 27.91 2.75 -23.48
N LEU A 614 27.28 3.13 -22.36
CA LEU A 614 25.93 3.69 -22.37
C LEU A 614 25.97 5.15 -22.83
N GLU A 615 25.23 5.47 -23.89
CA GLU A 615 25.05 6.85 -24.34
C GLU A 615 23.97 7.53 -23.48
N VAL A 616 24.40 8.33 -22.50
CA VAL A 616 23.49 9.02 -21.57
C VAL A 616 23.08 10.37 -22.14
N VAL A 617 21.79 10.52 -22.45
CA VAL A 617 21.23 11.78 -22.96
C VAL A 617 20.29 12.41 -21.94
N PHE A 618 20.68 13.58 -21.43
CA PHE A 618 19.86 14.39 -20.51
C PHE A 618 18.83 15.24 -21.29
N ASP A 619 17.74 14.62 -21.76
CA ASP A 619 16.65 15.29 -22.49
C ASP A 619 15.54 15.75 -21.52
N GLU A 620 15.64 16.98 -21.00
CA GLU A 620 14.62 17.58 -20.14
C GLU A 620 13.30 17.83 -20.91
N ALA A 621 13.40 18.25 -22.18
CA ALA A 621 12.25 18.55 -23.03
C ALA A 621 11.41 17.31 -23.39
N LEU A 622 12.00 16.11 -23.36
CA LEU A 622 11.26 14.85 -23.50
C LEU A 622 10.25 14.68 -22.35
N VAL A 623 10.61 15.07 -21.14
CA VAL A 623 9.71 14.95 -19.97
C VAL A 623 8.54 15.93 -20.09
N GLU A 624 8.81 17.16 -20.52
CA GLU A 624 7.78 18.18 -20.76
C GLU A 624 6.82 17.79 -21.89
N ARG A 625 7.33 17.31 -23.03
CA ARG A 625 6.49 16.85 -24.16
C ARG A 625 5.55 15.71 -23.78
N LEU A 626 6.03 14.77 -22.97
CA LEU A 626 5.20 13.66 -22.49
C LEU A 626 4.24 14.10 -21.38
N GLY A 627 4.62 15.07 -20.55
CA GLY A 627 3.76 15.64 -19.51
C GLY A 627 2.62 16.49 -20.07
N ALA A 628 2.88 17.28 -21.11
CA ALA A 628 1.88 18.11 -21.79
C ALA A 628 0.79 17.28 -22.48
N SER A 629 1.13 16.10 -23.02
CA SER A 629 0.15 15.19 -23.64
C SER A 629 -0.94 14.68 -22.68
N LYS A 630 -0.73 14.76 -21.36
CA LYS A 630 -1.72 14.41 -20.34
C LYS A 630 -2.59 15.58 -19.87
N ALA A 631 -2.20 16.83 -20.14
CA ALA A 631 -2.89 18.03 -19.68
C ALA A 631 -3.91 18.57 -20.69
N GLU A 632 -3.87 18.09 -21.94
CA GLU A 632 -4.85 18.42 -22.99
C GLU A 632 -5.92 17.33 -23.10
N ASN A 633 -6.78 17.19 -22.11
CA ASN A 633 -8.15 16.74 -22.31
C ASN A 633 -9.00 17.14 -21.09
N PRO A 634 -10.05 17.96 -21.27
CA PRO A 634 -10.89 18.46 -20.18
C PRO A 634 -11.69 17.37 -19.48
#